data_AF-A0A5B9PAA5-F1
#
_entry.id   AF-A0A5B9PAA5-F1
#
_cell.length_a   1.000
_cell.length_b   1.000
_cell.length_c   1.000
_cell.angle_alpha   90.00
_cell.angle_beta   90.00
_cell.angle_gamma   90.00
#
_symmetry.space_group_name_H-M   'P 1'
#
loop_
_entity.id
_entity.type
_entity.pdbx_description
1 polymer ?
#
loop_
_entity_poly.entity_id
_entity_poly.type
_entity_poly.pdbx_seq_one_letter_code
_entity_poly.pdbx_strand_id
1 'polypeptide(L)'
;MRSLLLAVITVFVTANLLVASDSNIRELAEQFSQFDLNSDGTDELVQVEFSESLSAKSIGDRDRVLVVMVESRLIGNDTDQGNSSLTQTLHEYSDCLAADGWKPIFLITSVYDGNVHQDGRTVLAIRRLFQAIKKSHEGFAGAVLVGSFPESMLVRRWVWKHAGRSATFKGVTYNDGKGPKTTFVAMDPELISHRSDVVLCDLDGNWEKIYVQPKTSIDSIKFIPNEEVTSESDWPRLDQTIVTDKFSIREKSFEDFFFIDDTNFEILERSDSTLTLRCSYEMRRPEVGESELDSPNPLAKPDIMVSRINARHVGVVQPTGNLNPDGKPIPVAKADPDPNKQFARDEDIERRLLIEYIERNIAHRKGNTSADGQRVATMWTDLQTPSKRYFSKVSGELGGIESFAKADAVDFVKFMKTPAILKGISAHSNPGCSELMKGYDQKDLVQETGGNFWFWRAIGDQYVPTYNHPSVRDRIHFSLLRTLWENEKLQQAGPAFYVHGGCEAISPYRASSQPFNSPKYGGHNQIAESLLFYGNGLALIGRAKVYFDIPRGFDNAFGVDRGNFGDILKTYFDVEANDAKLAHSVPSRNRTYFWSIIGDWTLKLNYREPEN
;
A
#
# COMPACT_ATOMS: atom_id res chain seq x y z
N MET A 1 -39.45 -9.35 63.76
CA MET A 1 -39.89 -10.28 62.69
C MET A 1 -41.03 -9.58 61.96
N ARG A 2 -40.82 -8.66 61.01
CA ARG A 2 -40.32 -8.82 59.63
C ARG A 2 -40.91 -10.05 58.92
N SER A 3 -41.94 -9.82 58.10
CA SER A 3 -42.12 -10.34 56.74
C SER A 3 -43.23 -9.54 56.06
N LEU A 4 -42.82 -8.57 55.24
CA LEU A 4 -43.70 -7.74 54.42
C LEU A 4 -43.71 -8.33 52.99
N LEU A 5 -44.91 -8.55 52.48
CA LEU A 5 -45.21 -9.01 51.12
C LEU A 5 -44.65 -8.00 50.10
N LEU A 6 -43.73 -8.41 49.22
CA LEU A 6 -43.24 -7.58 48.11
C LEU A 6 -44.04 -7.95 46.85
N ALA A 7 -44.88 -7.02 46.39
CA ALA A 7 -45.55 -7.10 45.10
C ALA A 7 -44.54 -6.75 43.99
N VAL A 8 -44.26 -7.71 43.12
CA VAL A 8 -43.49 -7.50 41.88
C VAL A 8 -44.43 -6.90 40.85
N ILE A 9 -44.28 -5.60 40.58
CA ILE A 9 -44.88 -4.95 39.42
C ILE A 9 -43.93 -5.18 38.24
N THR A 10 -44.28 -6.14 37.39
CA THR A 10 -43.64 -6.35 36.09
C THR A 10 -44.10 -5.24 35.15
N VAL A 11 -43.29 -4.19 35.00
CA VAL A 11 -43.50 -3.19 33.94
C VAL A 11 -43.00 -3.81 32.62
N PHE A 12 -43.95 -4.11 31.74
CA PHE A 12 -43.71 -4.36 30.32
C PHE A 12 -43.02 -3.13 29.70
N VAL A 13 -41.73 -3.24 29.41
CA VAL A 13 -41.04 -2.40 28.41
C VAL A 13 -40.68 -3.31 27.24
N THR A 14 -41.69 -3.63 26.43
CA THR A 14 -41.51 -4.27 25.13
C THR A 14 -42.05 -3.31 24.06
N ALA A 15 -41.25 -2.32 23.70
CA ALA A 15 -41.32 -1.56 22.45
C ALA A 15 -40.25 -0.46 22.52
N ASN A 16 -39.07 -0.71 21.92
CA ASN A 16 -38.08 0.27 21.39
C ASN A 16 -36.67 -0.32 21.17
N LEU A 17 -36.55 -1.63 20.90
CA LEU A 17 -35.25 -2.30 20.72
C LEU A 17 -34.93 -2.66 19.26
N LEU A 18 -35.54 -1.98 18.28
CA LEU A 18 -35.36 -2.29 16.84
C LEU A 18 -35.07 -1.08 15.95
N VAL A 19 -34.61 0.05 16.53
CA VAL A 19 -34.19 1.26 15.77
C VAL A 19 -32.77 1.72 16.16
N ALA A 20 -32.02 0.95 16.96
CA ALA A 20 -30.83 1.45 17.67
C ALA A 20 -29.47 1.22 16.99
N SER A 21 -29.41 0.80 15.72
CA SER A 21 -28.13 0.52 15.04
C SER A 21 -27.69 1.60 14.06
N ASP A 22 -28.62 2.25 13.33
CA ASP A 22 -28.27 3.30 12.36
C ASP A 22 -27.95 4.65 13.03
N SER A 23 -28.53 4.95 14.19
CA SER A 23 -28.26 6.19 14.92
C SER A 23 -26.80 6.29 15.39
N ASN A 24 -26.16 5.16 15.66
CA ASN A 24 -24.82 5.11 16.25
C ASN A 24 -23.73 5.54 15.24
N ILE A 25 -23.82 5.18 13.96
CA ILE A 25 -22.78 5.55 12.97
C ILE A 25 -22.83 7.04 12.63
N ARG A 26 -24.04 7.61 12.51
CA ARG A 26 -24.21 9.05 12.33
C ARG A 26 -23.65 9.81 13.53
N GLU A 27 -23.98 9.38 14.74
CA GLU A 27 -23.44 9.97 15.98
C GLU A 27 -21.91 9.86 16.05
N LEU A 28 -21.33 8.73 15.63
CA LEU A 28 -19.88 8.58 15.52
C LEU A 28 -19.28 9.54 14.47
N ALA A 29 -19.91 9.69 13.30
CA ALA A 29 -19.44 10.65 12.28
C ALA A 29 -19.47 12.10 12.81
N GLU A 30 -20.53 12.48 13.54
CA GLU A 30 -20.63 13.77 14.22
C GLU A 30 -19.57 13.92 15.32
N GLN A 31 -19.35 12.89 16.14
CA GLN A 31 -18.34 12.87 17.20
C GLN A 31 -16.92 13.03 16.67
N PHE A 32 -16.62 12.42 15.52
CA PHE A 32 -15.30 12.43 14.90
C PHE A 32 -15.12 13.56 13.87
N SER A 33 -16.14 14.40 13.64
CA SER A 33 -15.95 15.67 12.94
C SER A 33 -15.27 16.67 13.88
N GLN A 34 -14.33 17.46 13.34
CA GLN A 34 -13.48 18.37 14.14
C GLN A 34 -12.75 17.63 15.27
N PHE A 35 -12.21 16.46 14.94
CA PHE A 35 -11.53 15.60 15.91
C PHE A 35 -10.03 15.89 15.92
N ASP A 36 -9.59 16.49 17.02
CA ASP A 36 -8.21 16.75 17.38
C ASP A 36 -7.73 15.68 18.38
N LEU A 37 -6.87 14.78 17.89
CA LEU A 37 -6.39 13.60 18.60
C LEU A 37 -5.54 13.96 19.81
N ASN A 38 -4.78 15.05 19.76
CA ASN A 38 -3.81 15.44 20.79
C ASN A 38 -4.12 16.78 21.47
N SER A 39 -5.28 17.36 21.18
CA SER A 39 -5.78 18.62 21.75
C SER A 39 -4.82 19.79 21.53
N ASP A 40 -4.15 19.86 20.36
CA ASP A 40 -3.24 20.98 20.02
C ASP A 40 -3.91 22.14 19.24
N GLY A 41 -5.21 22.02 18.99
CA GLY A 41 -6.01 22.98 18.22
C GLY A 41 -6.05 22.68 16.71
N THR A 42 -5.47 21.57 16.26
CA THR A 42 -5.49 21.12 14.87
C THR A 42 -6.33 19.86 14.73
N ASP A 43 -7.42 19.93 13.97
CA ASP A 43 -8.25 18.76 13.72
C ASP A 43 -7.57 17.83 12.71
N GLU A 44 -7.33 16.58 13.07
CA GLU A 44 -6.91 15.55 12.11
C GLU A 44 -8.06 15.12 11.21
N LEU A 45 -9.26 14.99 11.77
CA LEU A 45 -10.49 14.78 11.00
C LEU A 45 -11.28 16.09 11.03
N VAL A 46 -11.16 16.86 9.96
CA VAL A 46 -11.80 18.18 9.85
C VAL A 46 -13.31 18.03 9.73
N GLN A 47 -13.77 17.07 8.94
CA GLN A 47 -15.19 16.78 8.75
C GLN A 47 -15.38 15.30 8.42
N VAL A 48 -16.37 14.67 9.05
CA VAL A 48 -16.83 13.31 8.74
C VAL A 48 -18.35 13.36 8.64
N GLU A 49 -18.87 13.24 7.42
CA GLU A 49 -20.30 13.30 7.15
C GLU A 49 -20.84 11.94 6.72
N PHE A 50 -21.88 11.46 7.40
CA PHE A 50 -22.59 10.25 7.00
C PHE A 50 -23.51 10.52 5.81
N SER A 51 -23.31 9.81 4.70
CA SER A 51 -24.17 9.92 3.51
C SER A 51 -25.32 8.91 3.56
N GLU A 52 -26.54 9.38 3.87
CA GLU A 52 -27.74 8.51 3.89
C GLU A 52 -28.07 7.94 2.51
N SER A 53 -27.84 8.71 1.45
CA SER A 53 -28.23 8.32 0.10
C SER A 53 -27.37 7.19 -0.44
N LEU A 54 -26.09 7.16 -0.07
CA LEU A 54 -25.14 6.14 -0.51
C LEU A 54 -25.07 4.94 0.44
N SER A 55 -25.44 5.10 1.71
CA SER A 55 -25.28 4.06 2.73
C SER A 55 -26.43 3.04 2.73
N ALA A 56 -26.15 1.87 3.28
CA ALA A 56 -27.19 0.88 3.58
C ALA A 56 -28.24 1.48 4.53
N LYS A 57 -29.52 1.21 4.24
CA LYS A 57 -30.66 1.75 4.99
C LYS A 57 -30.81 1.21 6.41
N SER A 58 -30.22 0.05 6.68
CA SER A 58 -30.20 -0.55 8.02
C SER A 58 -29.04 -1.52 8.19
N ILE A 59 -28.47 -1.50 9.39
CA ILE A 59 -27.37 -2.38 9.81
C ILE A 59 -27.82 -3.23 10.99
N GLY A 60 -27.80 -4.56 10.84
CA GLY A 60 -28.00 -5.51 11.93
C GLY A 60 -26.70 -5.93 12.61
N ASP A 61 -26.79 -6.51 13.81
CA ASP A 61 -25.63 -6.86 14.64
C ASP A 61 -24.65 -7.87 13.99
N ARG A 62 -25.14 -8.70 13.07
CA ARG A 62 -24.35 -9.74 12.37
C ARG A 62 -23.96 -9.36 10.95
N ASP A 63 -24.28 -8.14 10.53
CA ASP A 63 -24.01 -7.71 9.17
C ASP A 63 -22.51 -7.48 8.94
N ARG A 64 -22.06 -7.74 7.71
CA ARG A 64 -20.68 -7.45 7.29
C ARG A 64 -20.57 -5.98 6.92
N VAL A 65 -20.23 -5.16 7.90
CA VAL A 65 -20.14 -3.71 7.72
C VAL A 65 -18.84 -3.36 6.98
N LEU A 66 -18.98 -2.55 5.93
CA LEU A 66 -17.89 -2.00 5.13
C LEU A 66 -18.02 -0.48 5.11
N VAL A 67 -16.96 0.23 5.51
CA VAL A 67 -16.93 1.70 5.38
C VAL A 67 -16.31 2.09 4.05
N VAL A 68 -16.94 2.99 3.31
CA VAL A 68 -16.37 3.66 2.15
C VAL A 68 -16.17 5.12 2.52
N MET A 69 -14.92 5.51 2.78
CA MET A 69 -14.59 6.92 3.06
C MET A 69 -14.26 7.61 1.75
N VAL A 70 -14.94 8.71 1.43
CA VAL A 70 -14.73 9.45 0.18
C VAL A 70 -14.19 10.84 0.52
N GLU A 71 -13.08 11.25 -0.10
CA GLU A 71 -12.52 12.60 0.05
C GLU A 71 -13.57 13.64 -0.38
N SER A 72 -13.89 14.59 0.52
CA SER A 72 -14.97 15.56 0.31
C SER A 72 -14.82 16.39 -0.97
N ARG A 73 -13.59 16.76 -1.36
CA ARG A 73 -13.29 17.50 -2.61
C ARG A 73 -13.81 16.79 -3.87
N LEU A 74 -13.97 15.46 -3.83
CA LEU A 74 -14.49 14.71 -4.96
C LEU A 74 -16.00 14.88 -5.13
N ILE A 75 -16.71 15.29 -4.08
CA ILE A 75 -18.17 15.41 -4.02
C ILE A 75 -18.56 16.90 -3.98
N GLY A 76 -19.35 17.37 -4.95
CA GLY A 76 -19.92 18.74 -4.92
C GLY A 76 -19.61 19.65 -6.11
N ASN A 77 -18.78 19.21 -7.07
CA ASN A 77 -18.47 19.97 -8.30
C ASN A 77 -19.13 19.34 -9.56
N ASP A 78 -20.34 18.77 -9.45
CA ASP A 78 -21.09 18.23 -10.59
C ASP A 78 -21.64 19.39 -11.45
N THR A 79 -20.77 20.11 -12.15
CA THR A 79 -21.15 21.07 -13.21
C THR A 79 -21.33 20.38 -14.57
N ASP A 80 -21.07 19.09 -14.67
CA ASP A 80 -21.09 18.34 -15.94
C ASP A 80 -22.51 17.91 -16.33
N GLN A 81 -23.14 18.69 -17.21
CA GLN A 81 -24.43 18.39 -17.82
C GLN A 81 -24.40 17.26 -18.88
N GLY A 82 -23.55 16.23 -18.76
CA GLY A 82 -23.45 15.21 -19.82
C GLY A 82 -22.77 13.88 -19.55
N ASN A 83 -22.01 13.71 -18.46
CA ASN A 83 -21.38 12.42 -18.09
C ASN A 83 -21.97 11.90 -16.77
N SER A 84 -21.92 10.58 -16.53
CA SER A 84 -22.26 9.99 -15.23
C SER A 84 -21.46 10.71 -14.14
N SER A 85 -22.15 11.32 -13.18
CA SER A 85 -21.43 11.95 -12.07
C SER A 85 -20.74 10.88 -11.23
N LEU A 86 -19.61 11.25 -10.61
CA LEU A 86 -18.94 10.37 -9.66
C LEU A 86 -19.92 9.93 -8.56
N THR A 87 -20.80 10.83 -8.11
CA THR A 87 -21.87 10.55 -7.15
C THR A 87 -22.80 9.42 -7.63
N GLN A 88 -23.29 9.48 -8.88
CA GLN A 88 -24.12 8.42 -9.43
C GLN A 88 -23.36 7.09 -9.51
N THR A 89 -22.10 7.13 -9.92
CA THR A 89 -21.25 5.93 -10.01
C THR A 89 -21.03 5.30 -8.64
N LEU A 90 -20.88 6.11 -7.58
CA LEU A 90 -20.78 5.63 -6.19
C LEU A 90 -22.08 5.01 -5.68
N HIS A 91 -23.25 5.50 -6.12
CA HIS A 91 -24.53 4.85 -5.83
C HIS A 91 -24.58 3.43 -6.41
N GLU A 92 -24.26 3.27 -7.70
CA GLU A 92 -24.25 1.95 -8.33
C GLU A 92 -23.21 1.01 -7.70
N TYR A 93 -22.08 1.57 -7.27
CA TYR A 93 -21.06 0.82 -6.53
C TYR A 93 -21.58 0.33 -5.18
N SER A 94 -22.30 1.18 -4.43
CA SER A 94 -22.95 0.81 -3.18
C SER A 94 -23.94 -0.33 -3.37
N ASP A 95 -24.78 -0.26 -4.40
CA ASP A 95 -25.74 -1.33 -4.73
C ASP A 95 -25.03 -2.65 -5.04
N CYS A 96 -23.91 -2.61 -5.76
CA CYS A 96 -23.12 -3.81 -6.06
C CYS A 96 -22.41 -4.37 -4.81
N LEU A 97 -21.94 -3.52 -3.90
CA LEU A 97 -21.41 -3.97 -2.60
C LEU A 97 -22.50 -4.65 -1.77
N ALA A 98 -23.71 -4.10 -1.76
CA ALA A 98 -24.85 -4.69 -1.08
C ALA A 98 -25.24 -6.05 -1.68
N ALA A 99 -25.22 -6.19 -3.01
CA ALA A 99 -25.46 -7.45 -3.71
C ALA A 99 -24.42 -8.54 -3.35
N ASP A 100 -23.19 -8.12 -3.04
CA ASP A 100 -22.11 -9.00 -2.58
C ASP A 100 -22.23 -9.42 -1.10
N GLY A 101 -23.25 -8.92 -0.41
CA GLY A 101 -23.54 -9.22 1.00
C GLY A 101 -22.84 -8.31 1.99
N TRP A 102 -22.33 -7.15 1.55
CA TRP A 102 -21.84 -6.10 2.44
C TRP A 102 -22.96 -5.18 2.90
N LYS A 103 -22.76 -4.52 4.04
CA LYS A 103 -23.51 -3.32 4.43
C LYS A 103 -22.61 -2.11 4.28
N PRO A 104 -22.64 -1.45 3.10
CA PRO A 104 -21.79 -0.29 2.87
C PRO A 104 -22.26 0.91 3.69
N ILE A 105 -21.32 1.61 4.31
CA ILE A 105 -21.48 2.87 5.03
C ILE A 105 -20.60 3.89 4.34
N PHE A 106 -21.18 4.96 3.80
CA PHE A 106 -20.42 6.01 3.14
C PHE A 106 -20.19 7.19 4.07
N LEU A 107 -18.92 7.54 4.26
CA LEU A 107 -18.48 8.70 5.02
C LEU A 107 -17.77 9.69 4.09
N ILE A 108 -18.38 10.85 3.85
CA ILE A 108 -17.75 11.95 3.11
C ILE A 108 -16.82 12.67 4.08
N THR A 109 -15.52 12.62 3.81
CA THR A 109 -14.50 12.95 4.80
C THR A 109 -13.56 14.03 4.28
N SER A 110 -13.32 15.03 5.11
CA SER A 110 -12.19 15.95 5.00
C SER A 110 -11.23 15.68 6.15
N VAL A 111 -9.94 15.52 5.84
CA VAL A 111 -8.87 15.31 6.83
C VAL A 111 -7.90 16.48 6.81
N TYR A 112 -7.02 16.57 7.80
CA TYR A 112 -5.99 17.60 7.84
C TYR A 112 -5.21 17.68 6.53
N ASP A 113 -5.17 18.87 5.93
CA ASP A 113 -4.47 19.17 4.68
C ASP A 113 -3.54 20.39 4.82
N GLY A 114 -3.00 20.61 6.02
CA GLY A 114 -2.03 21.68 6.26
C GLY A 114 -0.60 21.31 5.83
N ASN A 115 0.35 22.18 6.21
CA ASN A 115 1.76 22.05 5.81
C ASN A 115 2.63 21.24 6.79
N VAL A 116 2.13 20.96 8.00
CA VAL A 116 2.86 20.15 8.97
C VAL A 116 2.82 18.69 8.52
N HIS A 117 3.96 18.02 8.53
CA HIS A 117 4.00 16.60 8.23
C HIS A 117 3.47 15.82 9.43
N GLN A 118 2.23 15.34 9.32
CA GLN A 118 1.53 14.61 10.37
C GLN A 118 0.59 13.54 9.83
N ASP A 119 0.95 12.95 8.68
CA ASP A 119 0.15 11.94 8.01
C ASP A 119 -0.07 10.75 8.95
N GLY A 120 0.95 10.35 9.72
CA GLY A 120 0.85 9.32 10.74
C GLY A 120 -0.13 9.65 11.86
N ARG A 121 -0.22 10.91 12.29
CA ARG A 121 -1.21 11.34 13.30
C ARG A 121 -2.62 11.30 12.74
N THR A 122 -2.82 11.79 11.52
CA THR A 122 -4.12 11.76 10.86
C THR A 122 -4.59 10.31 10.61
N VAL A 123 -3.66 9.41 10.27
CA VAL A 123 -3.91 7.96 10.23
C VAL A 123 -4.39 7.43 11.58
N LEU A 124 -3.78 7.83 12.70
CA LEU A 124 -4.23 7.43 14.04
C LEU A 124 -5.64 7.97 14.37
N ALA A 125 -5.99 9.17 13.93
CA ALA A 125 -7.34 9.69 14.10
C ALA A 125 -8.39 8.88 13.31
N ILE A 126 -8.10 8.51 12.06
CA ILE A 126 -8.93 7.58 11.28
C ILE A 126 -9.04 6.22 12.00
N ARG A 127 -7.93 5.70 12.52
CA ARG A 127 -7.91 4.45 13.31
C ARG A 127 -8.82 4.52 14.53
N ARG A 128 -8.87 5.66 15.23
CA ARG A 128 -9.77 5.87 16.38
C ARG A 128 -11.24 5.83 15.99
N LEU A 129 -11.60 6.40 14.84
CA LEU A 129 -12.94 6.26 14.27
C LEU A 129 -13.25 4.78 13.99
N PHE A 130 -12.33 4.05 13.36
CA PHE A 130 -12.49 2.61 13.08
C PHE A 130 -12.61 1.75 14.34
N GLN A 131 -11.87 2.06 15.40
CA GLN A 131 -12.02 1.42 16.71
C GLN A 131 -13.41 1.67 17.29
N ALA A 132 -13.93 2.90 17.19
CA ALA A 132 -15.25 3.23 17.68
C ALA A 132 -16.35 2.51 16.89
N ILE A 133 -16.22 2.46 15.55
CA ILE A 133 -17.13 1.69 14.68
C ILE A 133 -17.07 0.19 15.02
N LYS A 134 -15.88 -0.39 15.19
CA LYS A 134 -15.71 -1.81 15.55
C LYS A 134 -16.37 -2.13 16.89
N LYS A 135 -16.26 -1.22 17.86
CA LYS A 135 -16.88 -1.35 19.18
C LYS A 135 -18.41 -1.29 19.09
N SER A 136 -18.95 -0.44 18.23
CA SER A 136 -20.39 -0.30 17.99
C SER A 136 -20.97 -1.43 17.11
N HIS A 137 -20.15 -2.00 16.21
CA HIS A 137 -20.54 -3.03 15.26
C HIS A 137 -19.43 -4.08 15.14
N GLU A 138 -19.58 -5.21 15.82
CA GLU A 138 -18.61 -6.32 15.79
C GLU A 138 -18.38 -6.84 14.36
N GLY A 139 -19.39 -6.77 13.50
CA GLY A 139 -19.33 -7.14 12.08
C GLY A 139 -18.56 -6.19 11.16
N PHE A 140 -17.97 -5.10 11.69
CA PHE A 140 -17.08 -4.23 10.90
C PHE A 140 -15.85 -4.98 10.41
N ALA A 141 -15.75 -5.07 9.09
CA ALA A 141 -14.76 -5.88 8.38
C ALA A 141 -13.64 -5.05 7.74
N GLY A 142 -13.85 -3.75 7.53
CA GLY A 142 -12.86 -2.92 6.86
C GLY A 142 -13.38 -1.67 6.19
N ALA A 143 -12.45 -0.95 5.58
CA ALA A 143 -12.71 0.29 4.89
C ALA A 143 -12.07 0.34 3.49
N VAL A 144 -12.70 1.08 2.58
CA VAL A 144 -12.13 1.49 1.29
C VAL A 144 -12.06 3.00 1.28
N LEU A 145 -10.85 3.55 1.10
CA LEU A 145 -10.60 4.99 1.08
C LEU A 145 -10.53 5.49 -0.38
N VAL A 146 -11.49 6.30 -0.81
CA VAL A 146 -11.61 6.83 -2.17
C VAL A 146 -11.18 8.29 -2.19
N GLY A 147 -10.05 8.57 -2.83
CA GLY A 147 -9.42 9.89 -2.89
C GLY A 147 -8.06 9.93 -2.20
N SER A 148 -7.57 11.14 -1.95
CA SER A 148 -6.26 11.39 -1.36
C SER A 148 -6.34 11.38 0.17
N PHE A 149 -5.89 10.30 0.80
CA PHE A 149 -5.82 10.14 2.26
C PHE A 149 -4.37 9.91 2.73
N PRO A 150 -4.00 10.33 3.96
CA PRO A 150 -2.66 10.18 4.51
C PRO A 150 -2.27 8.73 4.76
N GLU A 151 -0.99 8.42 4.70
CA GLU A 151 -0.43 7.07 4.77
C GLU A 151 0.54 6.92 5.94
N SER A 152 0.66 5.72 6.49
CA SER A 152 1.61 5.46 7.56
C SER A 152 2.98 5.05 7.03
N MET A 153 4.02 5.60 7.65
CA MET A 153 5.41 5.27 7.36
C MET A 153 6.01 4.47 8.52
N LEU A 154 6.68 3.34 8.22
CA LEU A 154 7.28 2.47 9.23
C LEU A 154 8.81 2.56 9.20
N VAL A 155 9.42 2.95 10.31
CA VAL A 155 10.87 2.86 10.53
C VAL A 155 11.12 1.75 11.53
N ARG A 156 12.12 0.91 11.27
CA ARG A 156 12.49 -0.19 12.17
C ARG A 156 13.98 -0.19 12.42
N ARG A 157 14.36 -0.51 13.64
CA ARG A 157 15.75 -0.77 14.04
C ARG A 157 15.82 -2.12 14.72
N TRP A 158 16.80 -2.95 14.37
CA TRP A 158 16.99 -4.27 14.98
C TRP A 158 18.48 -4.62 15.03
N VAL A 159 18.84 -5.59 15.87
CA VAL A 159 20.21 -6.09 15.98
C VAL A 159 20.48 -7.08 14.84
N TRP A 160 21.47 -6.78 14.00
CA TRP A 160 21.82 -7.60 12.85
C TRP A 160 23.30 -7.95 12.82
N LYS A 161 23.60 -9.24 12.67
CA LYS A 161 24.95 -9.77 12.45
C LYS A 161 25.28 -9.88 10.97
N HIS A 162 26.43 -9.35 10.58
CA HIS A 162 26.91 -9.36 9.20
C HIS A 162 28.26 -10.08 9.10
N ALA A 163 28.27 -11.25 8.45
CA ALA A 163 29.49 -12.05 8.24
C ALA A 163 30.16 -11.86 6.86
N GLY A 164 29.70 -10.89 6.07
CA GLY A 164 30.20 -10.69 4.70
C GLY A 164 29.82 -9.38 4.01
N ARG A 165 29.22 -8.43 4.75
CA ARG A 165 29.00 -7.08 4.23
C ARG A 165 30.24 -6.23 4.47
N SER A 166 30.59 -5.37 3.51
CA SER A 166 31.68 -4.43 3.67
C SER A 166 31.33 -3.37 4.72
N ALA A 167 32.27 -3.08 5.61
CA ALA A 167 32.15 -2.03 6.62
C ALA A 167 33.53 -1.47 6.97
N THR A 168 33.60 -0.16 7.24
CA THR A 168 34.85 0.53 7.59
C THR A 168 34.82 0.98 9.05
N PHE A 169 35.85 0.61 9.81
CA PHE A 169 36.07 1.00 11.21
C PHE A 169 37.50 1.52 11.36
N LYS A 170 37.68 2.72 11.94
CA LYS A 170 39.00 3.35 12.12
C LYS A 170 39.89 3.33 10.85
N GLY A 171 39.29 3.60 9.69
CA GLY A 171 40.01 3.61 8.40
C GLY A 171 40.32 2.23 7.81
N VAL A 172 40.00 1.13 8.50
CA VAL A 172 40.14 -0.24 7.99
C VAL A 172 38.81 -0.71 7.43
N THR A 173 38.79 -1.11 6.16
CA THR A 173 37.63 -1.71 5.51
C THR A 173 37.69 -3.22 5.61
N TYR A 174 36.64 -3.83 6.15
CA TYR A 174 36.49 -5.27 6.30
C TYR A 174 35.56 -5.81 5.21
N ASN A 175 35.71 -7.08 4.84
CA ASN A 175 34.83 -7.82 3.91
C ASN A 175 34.62 -7.16 2.52
N ASP A 176 35.56 -6.36 2.00
CA ASP A 176 35.52 -5.76 0.64
C ASP A 176 36.24 -6.61 -0.42
N GLY A 177 36.65 -7.83 -0.06
CA GLY A 177 37.42 -8.75 -0.90
C GLY A 177 38.93 -8.56 -0.85
N LYS A 178 39.43 -7.43 -0.33
CA LYS A 178 40.87 -7.15 -0.16
C LYS A 178 41.28 -6.98 1.30
N GLY A 179 40.37 -6.52 2.14
CA GLY A 179 40.54 -6.29 3.55
C GLY A 179 40.28 -7.53 4.41
N PRO A 180 40.53 -7.43 5.73
CA PRO A 180 40.28 -8.50 6.68
C PRO A 180 38.82 -8.95 6.68
N LYS A 181 38.61 -10.24 6.89
CA LYS A 181 37.28 -10.79 7.12
C LYS A 181 36.90 -10.65 8.59
N THR A 182 35.68 -10.23 8.85
CA THR A 182 35.14 -10.18 10.20
C THR A 182 33.63 -10.30 10.18
N THR A 183 33.07 -10.69 11.32
CA THR A 183 31.66 -10.45 11.60
C THR A 183 31.52 -9.18 12.42
N PHE A 184 30.54 -8.34 12.10
CA PHE A 184 30.18 -7.15 12.89
C PHE A 184 28.69 -7.13 13.19
N VAL A 185 28.30 -6.40 14.23
CA VAL A 185 26.89 -6.11 14.54
C VAL A 185 26.52 -4.72 14.06
N ALA A 186 25.31 -4.60 13.53
CA ALA A 186 24.68 -3.36 13.15
C ALA A 186 23.33 -3.22 13.86
N MET A 187 23.04 -2.01 14.32
CA MET A 187 21.74 -1.55 14.81
C MET A 187 21.40 -0.32 13.98
N ASP A 188 20.93 -0.56 12.76
CA ASP A 188 20.70 0.48 11.76
C ASP A 188 19.20 0.79 11.68
N PRO A 189 18.74 2.01 11.98
CA PRO A 189 17.36 2.39 11.70
C PRO A 189 17.19 2.48 10.18
N GLU A 190 16.15 1.82 9.70
CA GLU A 190 15.80 1.77 8.28
C GLU A 190 14.33 2.10 8.09
N LEU A 191 14.03 2.85 7.04
CA LEU A 191 12.69 2.95 6.52
C LEU A 191 12.30 1.59 5.93
N ILE A 192 11.31 0.94 6.54
CA ILE A 192 10.89 -0.42 6.17
C ILE A 192 9.60 -0.44 5.37
N SER A 193 8.82 0.63 5.41
CA SER A 193 7.66 0.79 4.55
C SER A 193 7.33 2.26 4.39
N HIS A 194 7.29 2.74 3.15
CA HIS A 194 6.84 4.10 2.82
C HIS A 194 5.31 4.25 2.88
N ARG A 195 4.61 3.12 2.78
CA ARG A 195 3.15 2.99 2.85
C ARG A 195 2.84 1.70 3.57
N SER A 196 2.23 1.78 4.73
CA SER A 196 1.72 0.62 5.45
C SER A 196 0.27 0.83 5.86
N ASP A 197 -0.60 -0.10 5.50
CA ASP A 197 -1.99 -0.06 5.95
C ASP A 197 -2.20 -0.87 7.24
N VAL A 198 -1.17 -1.60 7.72
CA VAL A 198 -1.27 -2.39 8.97
C VAL A 198 -1.66 -1.51 10.15
N VAL A 199 -1.21 -0.25 10.21
CA VAL A 199 -1.57 0.69 11.28
C VAL A 199 -3.07 0.99 11.33
N LEU A 200 -3.74 1.02 10.16
CA LEU A 200 -5.20 1.18 10.08
C LEU A 200 -5.94 -0.15 10.23
N CYS A 201 -5.32 -1.25 9.81
CA CYS A 201 -5.93 -2.58 9.81
C CYS A 201 -5.92 -3.23 11.21
N ASP A 202 -4.87 -3.02 11.99
CA ASP A 202 -4.70 -3.49 13.35
C ASP A 202 -5.30 -2.47 14.33
N LEU A 203 -6.42 -2.83 14.96
CA LEU A 203 -7.19 -1.97 15.83
C LEU A 203 -6.83 -2.15 17.32
N ASP A 204 -6.07 -3.18 17.70
CA ASP A 204 -5.69 -3.42 19.10
C ASP A 204 -4.18 -3.23 19.39
N GLY A 205 -3.34 -3.11 18.35
CA GLY A 205 -1.91 -2.84 18.47
C GLY A 205 -1.54 -1.49 19.08
N ASN A 206 -0.30 -1.40 19.53
CA ASN A 206 0.28 -0.30 20.32
C ASN A 206 0.79 0.88 19.45
N TRP A 207 0.20 1.12 18.28
CA TRP A 207 0.70 2.05 17.27
C TRP A 207 0.87 3.49 17.76
N GLU A 208 -0.06 4.02 18.57
CA GLU A 208 0.00 5.37 19.12
C GLU A 208 1.25 5.59 20.00
N LYS A 209 1.72 4.54 20.71
CA LYS A 209 2.87 4.64 21.62
C LYS A 209 4.20 4.72 20.87
N ILE A 210 4.23 4.26 19.62
CA ILE A 210 5.44 4.20 18.80
C ILE A 210 5.43 5.25 17.68
N TYR A 211 4.39 6.08 17.61
CA TYR A 211 4.32 7.18 16.65
C TYR A 211 5.24 8.34 17.06
N VAL A 212 6.01 8.84 16.10
CA VAL A 212 6.96 9.93 16.24
C VAL A 212 6.71 10.93 15.12
N GLN A 213 6.04 12.03 15.46
CA GLN A 213 5.82 13.15 14.54
C GLN A 213 7.09 13.97 14.25
N PRO A 214 7.80 14.52 15.27
CA PRO A 214 8.86 15.48 14.99
C PRO A 214 10.03 14.82 14.28
N LYS A 215 10.76 15.62 13.50
CA LYS A 215 12.03 15.19 12.91
C LYS A 215 12.99 14.72 14.01
N THR A 216 13.32 13.44 14.00
CA THR A 216 14.07 12.75 15.05
C THR A 216 15.31 12.08 14.47
N SER A 217 16.48 12.38 15.04
CA SER A 217 17.73 11.67 14.73
C SER A 217 17.83 10.39 15.55
N ILE A 218 18.08 9.27 14.87
CA ILE A 218 18.25 7.95 15.48
C ILE A 218 19.67 7.45 15.14
N ASP A 219 20.39 7.00 16.16
CA ASP A 219 21.73 6.43 16.01
C ASP A 219 21.67 5.10 15.23
N SER A 220 22.49 5.05 14.17
CA SER A 220 22.94 3.86 13.44
C SER A 220 24.29 3.43 14.00
N ILE A 221 24.31 2.31 14.73
CA ILE A 221 25.50 1.83 15.41
C ILE A 221 26.02 0.59 14.70
N LYS A 222 27.30 0.58 14.33
CA LYS A 222 28.00 -0.62 13.84
C LYS A 222 29.24 -0.85 14.69
N PHE A 223 29.52 -2.10 15.07
CA PHE A 223 30.72 -2.40 15.85
C PHE A 223 31.24 -3.83 15.69
N ILE A 224 32.53 -4.02 16.03
CA ILE A 224 33.21 -5.30 16.18
C ILE A 224 33.69 -5.42 17.64
N PRO A 225 33.26 -6.42 18.44
CA PRO A 225 33.79 -6.62 19.80
C PRO A 225 35.33 -6.70 19.85
N ASN A 226 35.96 -6.17 20.91
CA ASN A 226 37.42 -6.24 21.07
C ASN A 226 37.92 -7.63 21.43
N GLU A 227 37.15 -8.37 22.24
CA GLU A 227 37.47 -9.74 22.60
C GLU A 227 37.06 -10.69 21.46
N GLU A 228 37.93 -11.65 21.13
CA GLU A 228 37.56 -12.76 20.25
C GLU A 228 36.41 -13.51 20.90
N VAL A 229 35.21 -13.37 20.33
CA VAL A 229 34.07 -14.14 20.78
C VAL A 229 34.29 -15.59 20.35
N THR A 230 34.76 -16.41 21.29
CA THR A 230 35.26 -17.77 21.07
C THR A 230 34.20 -18.78 20.62
N SER A 231 32.92 -18.41 20.64
CA SER A 231 31.86 -19.13 19.93
C SER A 231 31.06 -18.20 19.01
N GLU A 232 31.02 -18.51 17.73
CA GLU A 232 30.24 -17.76 16.74
C GLU A 232 28.73 -17.82 17.00
N SER A 233 28.22 -18.65 17.90
CA SER A 233 26.79 -18.98 17.94
C SER A 233 25.88 -17.97 18.64
N ASP A 234 26.32 -17.22 19.67
CA ASP A 234 25.33 -16.56 20.55
C ASP A 234 25.59 -15.10 20.96
N TRP A 235 26.44 -14.36 20.24
CA TRP A 235 26.59 -12.92 20.51
C TRP A 235 25.76 -12.06 19.53
N PRO A 236 25.12 -10.98 20.02
CA PRO A 236 25.21 -10.44 21.38
C PRO A 236 24.16 -11.00 22.37
N ARG A 237 24.49 -11.00 23.67
CA ARG A 237 23.62 -11.41 24.81
C ARG A 237 23.42 -10.26 25.79
N LEU A 238 22.22 -10.13 26.36
CA LEU A 238 21.83 -8.95 27.16
C LEU A 238 22.77 -8.70 28.36
N ASP A 239 23.19 -9.74 29.06
CA ASP A 239 24.02 -9.63 30.26
C ASP A 239 25.52 -9.46 29.96
N GLN A 240 25.91 -9.51 28.68
CA GLN A 240 27.31 -9.39 28.28
C GLN A 240 27.65 -7.93 27.99
N THR A 241 28.57 -7.36 28.78
CA THR A 241 29.20 -6.08 28.46
C THR A 241 30.15 -6.27 27.29
N ILE A 242 29.90 -5.54 26.21
CA ILE A 242 30.74 -5.48 25.01
C ILE A 242 31.53 -4.19 25.05
N VAL A 243 32.86 -4.29 25.06
CA VAL A 243 33.77 -3.17 24.86
C VAL A 243 34.33 -3.25 23.45
N THR A 244 34.29 -2.14 22.73
CA THR A 244 34.81 -2.04 21.37
C THR A 244 35.47 -0.70 21.11
N ASP A 245 36.62 -0.76 20.45
CA ASP A 245 37.26 0.41 19.87
C ASP A 245 37.03 0.48 18.35
N LYS A 246 36.36 -0.52 17.76
CA LYS A 246 36.04 -0.64 16.34
C LYS A 246 34.54 -0.42 16.12
N PHE A 247 34.12 0.83 16.20
CA PHE A 247 32.73 1.19 15.99
C PHE A 247 32.56 2.39 15.04
N SER A 248 31.35 2.54 14.52
CA SER A 248 30.88 3.70 13.78
C SER A 248 29.48 4.02 14.27
N ILE A 249 29.25 5.26 14.65
CA ILE A 249 27.91 5.80 14.95
C ILE A 249 27.61 6.85 13.89
N ARG A 250 26.44 6.77 13.28
CA ARG A 250 25.93 7.78 12.34
C ARG A 250 24.49 8.08 12.70
N GLU A 251 24.10 9.34 12.65
CA GLU A 251 22.70 9.70 12.82
C GLU A 251 21.95 9.55 11.49
N LYS A 252 20.73 9.00 11.55
CA LYS A 252 19.74 9.09 10.47
C LYS A 252 18.51 9.80 10.98
N SER A 253 18.00 10.76 10.22
CA SER A 253 16.81 11.51 10.61
C SER A 253 15.57 11.02 9.87
N PHE A 254 14.47 10.88 10.59
CA PHE A 254 13.14 10.56 10.10
C PHE A 254 12.13 11.55 10.67
N GLU A 255 11.00 11.75 10.02
CA GLU A 255 9.91 12.65 10.43
C GLU A 255 8.60 11.96 10.08
N ASP A 256 7.58 12.12 10.93
CA ASP A 256 6.25 11.53 10.79
C ASP A 256 6.26 10.01 10.51
N PHE A 257 6.58 9.21 11.53
CA PHE A 257 6.76 7.77 11.37
C PHE A 257 6.38 6.95 12.60
N PHE A 258 6.13 5.67 12.42
CA PHE A 258 5.96 4.69 13.48
C PHE A 258 7.29 3.95 13.68
N PHE A 259 7.86 4.04 14.88
CA PHE A 259 9.17 3.51 15.19
C PHE A 259 9.10 2.14 15.86
N ILE A 260 9.35 1.09 15.09
CA ILE A 260 9.50 -0.27 15.60
C ILE A 260 10.95 -0.47 16.05
N ASP A 261 11.24 -0.10 17.30
CA ASP A 261 12.55 -0.32 17.91
C ASP A 261 12.64 -1.73 18.50
N ASP A 262 12.98 -2.69 17.64
CA ASP A 262 13.23 -4.08 18.01
C ASP A 262 14.59 -4.31 18.66
N THR A 263 15.40 -3.27 18.82
CA THR A 263 16.66 -3.42 19.52
C THR A 263 16.45 -3.47 21.03
N ASN A 264 17.16 -4.40 21.66
CA ASN A 264 17.31 -4.43 23.11
C ASN A 264 18.78 -4.19 23.43
N PHE A 265 19.13 -2.92 23.70
CA PHE A 265 20.48 -2.51 24.03
C PHE A 265 20.53 -1.33 25.01
N GLU A 266 21.69 -1.17 25.63
CA GLU A 266 22.04 -0.08 26.55
C GLU A 266 23.48 0.35 26.26
N ILE A 267 23.71 1.64 26.03
CA ILE A 267 25.07 2.21 25.95
C ILE A 267 25.50 2.57 27.37
N LEU A 268 26.53 1.88 27.87
CA LEU A 268 27.09 2.11 29.21
C LEU A 268 28.14 3.22 29.20
N GLU A 269 28.91 3.31 28.13
CA GLU A 269 29.96 4.33 27.97
C GLU A 269 30.14 4.67 26.48
N ARG A 270 30.31 5.96 26.17
CA ARG A 270 30.61 6.46 24.83
C ARG A 270 31.68 7.54 24.92
N SER A 271 32.84 7.28 24.30
CA SER A 271 33.89 8.27 24.05
C SER A 271 34.29 8.27 22.57
N ASP A 272 35.22 9.15 22.18
CA ASP A 272 35.73 9.20 20.81
C ASP A 272 36.48 7.93 20.37
N SER A 273 36.92 7.10 21.33
CA SER A 273 37.79 5.96 21.05
C SER A 273 37.24 4.62 21.52
N THR A 274 36.24 4.62 22.41
CA THR A 274 35.67 3.42 23.03
C THR A 274 34.16 3.53 23.12
N LEU A 275 33.49 2.44 22.78
CA LEU A 275 32.06 2.21 23.00
C LEU A 275 31.90 0.99 23.91
N THR A 276 31.16 1.16 25.00
CA THR A 276 30.77 0.08 25.91
C THR A 276 29.26 -0.05 25.88
N LEU A 277 28.74 -1.23 25.55
CA LEU A 277 27.31 -1.47 25.48
C LEU A 277 26.92 -2.88 25.94
N ARG A 278 25.64 -3.05 26.26
CA ARG A 278 24.96 -4.34 26.37
C ARG A 278 23.94 -4.44 25.25
N CYS A 279 23.81 -5.59 24.59
CA CYS A 279 22.76 -5.78 23.58
C CYS A 279 22.36 -7.25 23.47
N SER A 280 21.14 -7.51 22.98
CA SER A 280 20.63 -8.87 22.76
C SER A 280 19.84 -8.99 21.47
N TYR A 281 19.62 -10.23 21.03
CA TYR A 281 18.69 -10.56 19.95
C TYR A 281 17.22 -10.63 20.41
N GLU A 282 16.95 -10.44 21.70
CA GLU A 282 15.58 -10.37 22.19
C GLU A 282 14.93 -9.10 21.66
N MET A 283 13.83 -9.27 20.92
CA MET A 283 13.16 -8.16 20.26
C MET A 283 12.02 -7.64 21.11
N ARG A 284 11.93 -6.31 21.24
CA ARG A 284 10.93 -5.65 22.07
C ARG A 284 9.50 -5.73 21.54
N ARG A 285 9.32 -5.78 20.20
CA ARG A 285 8.00 -5.89 19.55
C ARG A 285 7.01 -4.81 20.05
N PRO A 286 7.41 -3.52 20.05
CA PRO A 286 6.65 -2.48 20.74
C PRO A 286 5.29 -2.19 20.11
N GLU A 287 5.06 -2.64 18.87
CA GLU A 287 3.80 -2.47 18.13
C GLU A 287 2.75 -3.52 18.47
N VAL A 288 3.17 -4.71 18.89
CA VAL A 288 2.29 -5.90 18.98
C VAL A 288 1.33 -5.79 20.16
N GLY A 289 0.06 -6.12 19.94
CA GLY A 289 -0.97 -6.19 20.99
C GLY A 289 -0.74 -7.35 21.96
N GLU A 290 -1.27 -7.26 23.18
CA GLU A 290 -1.07 -8.28 24.23
C GLU A 290 -1.61 -9.66 23.80
N SER A 291 -2.73 -9.66 23.07
CA SER A 291 -3.40 -10.84 22.49
C SER A 291 -2.52 -11.63 21.50
N GLU A 292 -1.51 -10.98 20.91
CA GLU A 292 -0.72 -11.54 19.81
C GLU A 292 0.69 -11.98 20.23
N LEU A 293 1.13 -11.61 21.44
CA LEU A 293 2.47 -11.92 21.97
C LEU A 293 2.74 -13.42 22.11
N ASP A 294 1.70 -14.24 22.26
CA ASP A 294 1.80 -15.69 22.40
C ASP A 294 1.87 -16.43 21.05
N SER A 295 1.76 -15.72 19.92
CA SER A 295 1.86 -16.34 18.59
C SER A 295 3.28 -16.91 18.36
N PRO A 296 3.44 -17.97 17.55
CA PRO A 296 4.75 -18.51 17.21
C PRO A 296 5.74 -17.46 16.67
N ASN A 297 5.25 -16.50 15.89
CA ASN A 297 5.93 -15.29 15.47
C ASN A 297 5.02 -14.09 15.75
N PRO A 298 5.20 -13.39 16.89
CA PRO A 298 4.34 -12.27 17.24
C PRO A 298 4.50 -11.10 16.28
N LEU A 299 3.36 -10.67 15.74
CA LEU A 299 3.20 -9.60 14.76
C LEU A 299 1.87 -8.91 15.05
N ALA A 300 1.81 -7.60 14.85
CA ALA A 300 0.58 -6.84 14.71
C ALA A 300 -0.21 -7.37 13.50
N LYS A 301 -1.45 -7.83 13.68
CA LYS A 301 -2.27 -8.37 12.57
C LYS A 301 -3.49 -7.50 12.25
N PRO A 302 -3.97 -7.56 11.00
CA PRO A 302 -5.24 -6.97 10.62
C PRO A 302 -6.45 -7.53 11.40
N ASP A 303 -7.13 -6.68 12.16
CA ASP A 303 -8.50 -6.93 12.66
C ASP A 303 -9.55 -6.68 11.57
N ILE A 304 -9.25 -5.69 10.72
CA ILE A 304 -10.05 -5.25 9.58
C ILE A 304 -9.16 -5.11 8.34
N MET A 305 -9.76 -5.00 7.16
CA MET A 305 -9.02 -4.72 5.93
C MET A 305 -9.18 -3.27 5.48
N VAL A 306 -8.09 -2.62 5.11
CA VAL A 306 -8.11 -1.25 4.57
C VAL A 306 -7.35 -1.20 3.26
N SER A 307 -7.92 -0.49 2.27
CA SER A 307 -7.23 -0.18 1.01
C SER A 307 -7.55 1.24 0.53
N ARG A 308 -6.80 1.69 -0.47
CA ARG A 308 -6.88 3.04 -1.04
C ARG A 308 -7.12 3.02 -2.54
N ILE A 309 -7.99 3.88 -3.02
CA ILE A 309 -8.24 4.19 -4.43
C ILE A 309 -7.93 5.68 -4.61
N ASN A 310 -6.72 5.99 -5.08
CA ASN A 310 -6.25 7.37 -5.22
C ASN A 310 -5.79 7.65 -6.65
N ALA A 311 -6.62 8.34 -7.43
CA ALA A 311 -6.27 8.75 -8.80
C ALA A 311 -5.47 10.06 -8.85
N ARG A 312 -5.37 10.80 -7.75
CA ARG A 312 -4.88 12.19 -7.73
C ARG A 312 -3.46 12.35 -8.27
N HIS A 313 -2.56 11.41 -7.98
CA HIS A 313 -1.17 11.57 -8.40
C HIS A 313 -1.00 11.35 -9.90
N VAL A 314 -1.80 10.45 -10.48
CA VAL A 314 -1.72 10.06 -11.89
C VAL A 314 -2.71 10.80 -12.78
N GLY A 315 -3.73 11.43 -12.21
CA GLY A 315 -4.67 12.32 -12.87
C GLY A 315 -4.02 13.65 -13.23
N VAL A 316 -3.20 13.63 -14.28
CA VAL A 316 -2.45 14.81 -14.76
C VAL A 316 -2.76 15.12 -16.22
N VAL A 317 -2.64 16.41 -16.56
CA VAL A 317 -2.79 16.94 -17.93
C VAL A 317 -1.50 17.59 -18.42
N GLN A 318 -1.39 17.69 -19.74
CA GLN A 318 -0.39 18.49 -20.44
C GLN A 318 -1.01 19.79 -20.95
N PRO A 319 -0.24 20.89 -21.04
CA PRO A 319 -0.69 22.08 -21.75
C PRO A 319 -1.11 21.74 -23.19
N THR A 320 -2.20 22.35 -23.65
CA THR A 320 -2.75 22.09 -25.01
C THR A 320 -1.76 22.37 -26.13
N GLY A 321 -0.81 23.29 -25.93
CA GLY A 321 0.27 23.56 -26.89
C GLY A 321 1.24 22.39 -27.12
N ASN A 322 1.24 21.38 -26.24
CA ASN A 322 2.04 20.17 -26.37
C ASN A 322 1.27 19.02 -27.04
N LEU A 323 -0.01 19.25 -27.42
CA LEU A 323 -0.93 18.25 -27.93
C LEU A 323 -1.52 18.66 -29.31
N ASN A 324 -1.92 17.69 -30.12
CA ASN A 324 -2.70 17.94 -31.34
C ASN A 324 -4.21 18.12 -31.02
N PRO A 325 -5.07 18.43 -32.01
CA PRO A 325 -6.51 18.56 -31.80
C PRO A 325 -7.21 17.30 -31.25
N ASP A 326 -6.61 16.12 -31.43
CA ASP A 326 -7.09 14.84 -30.89
C ASP A 326 -6.53 14.54 -29.49
N GLY A 327 -5.86 15.51 -28.85
CA GLY A 327 -5.26 15.36 -27.52
C GLY A 327 -3.99 14.51 -27.47
N LYS A 328 -3.35 14.23 -28.61
CA LYS A 328 -2.13 13.39 -28.70
C LYS A 328 -0.84 14.22 -28.63
N PRO A 329 0.21 13.74 -27.94
CA PRO A 329 1.53 14.40 -27.91
C PRO A 329 2.08 14.77 -29.29
N ILE A 330 2.57 16.01 -29.43
CA ILE A 330 3.26 16.50 -30.64
C ILE A 330 4.69 16.94 -30.35
N PRO A 331 5.56 17.07 -31.38
CA PRO A 331 6.83 17.77 -31.25
C PRO A 331 6.64 19.23 -30.83
N VAL A 332 7.46 19.68 -29.88
CA VAL A 332 7.45 21.05 -29.33
C VAL A 332 8.82 21.69 -29.54
N ALA A 333 8.90 23.00 -29.75
CA ALA A 333 10.20 23.65 -29.94
C ALA A 333 11.02 23.60 -28.64
N LYS A 334 12.34 23.42 -28.75
CA LYS A 334 13.24 23.35 -27.58
C LYS A 334 13.42 24.70 -26.88
N ALA A 335 13.04 25.78 -27.56
CA ALA A 335 12.94 27.11 -26.96
C ALA A 335 11.80 27.19 -25.92
N ASP A 336 10.79 26.31 -26.02
CA ASP A 336 9.71 26.21 -25.05
C ASP A 336 10.14 25.40 -23.80
N PRO A 337 9.41 25.54 -22.68
CA PRO A 337 9.69 24.75 -21.48
C PRO A 337 9.62 23.23 -21.75
N ASP A 338 10.48 22.45 -21.08
CA ASP A 338 10.50 20.97 -21.20
C ASP A 338 9.12 20.37 -20.88
N PRO A 339 8.42 19.76 -21.86
CA PRO A 339 7.08 19.21 -21.67
C PRO A 339 6.99 18.21 -20.51
N ASN A 340 8.05 17.44 -20.24
CA ASN A 340 8.03 16.45 -19.15
C ASN A 340 7.96 17.09 -17.75
N LYS A 341 8.21 18.39 -17.63
CA LYS A 341 8.10 19.17 -16.38
C LYS A 341 6.80 19.96 -16.26
N GLN A 342 5.95 19.89 -17.28
CA GLN A 342 4.71 20.68 -17.38
C GLN A 342 3.45 19.90 -17.00
N PHE A 343 3.55 18.62 -16.65
CA PHE A 343 2.42 17.86 -16.14
C PHE A 343 1.89 18.49 -14.84
N ALA A 344 0.60 18.78 -14.81
CA ALA A 344 -0.10 19.32 -13.65
C ALA A 344 -1.27 18.42 -13.25
N ARG A 345 -1.56 18.32 -11.94
CA ARG A 345 -2.75 17.60 -11.45
C ARG A 345 -4.01 18.29 -11.98
N ASP A 346 -4.99 17.49 -12.35
CA ASP A 346 -6.25 17.95 -12.93
C ASP A 346 -7.42 17.18 -12.32
N GLU A 347 -8.39 17.91 -11.78
CA GLU A 347 -9.50 17.28 -11.05
C GLU A 347 -10.45 16.53 -11.97
N ASP A 348 -10.61 16.96 -13.22
CA ASP A 348 -11.53 16.34 -14.16
C ASP A 348 -10.96 15.01 -14.65
N ILE A 349 -9.65 14.96 -14.93
CA ILE A 349 -8.96 13.69 -15.19
C ILE A 349 -8.97 12.80 -13.95
N GLU A 350 -8.74 13.34 -12.74
CA GLU A 350 -8.84 12.56 -11.50
C GLU A 350 -10.22 11.91 -11.35
N ARG A 351 -11.30 12.69 -11.49
CA ARG A 351 -12.69 12.20 -11.42
C ARG A 351 -12.99 11.19 -12.51
N ARG A 352 -12.59 11.46 -13.76
CA ARG A 352 -12.75 10.52 -14.87
C ARG A 352 -12.09 9.18 -14.60
N LEU A 353 -10.86 9.18 -14.09
CA LEU A 353 -10.14 7.93 -13.76
C LEU A 353 -10.83 7.16 -12.63
N LEU A 354 -11.39 7.86 -11.64
CA LEU A 354 -12.17 7.23 -10.57
C LEU A 354 -13.47 6.61 -11.10
N ILE A 355 -14.21 7.33 -11.96
CA ILE A 355 -15.43 6.82 -12.61
C ILE A 355 -15.12 5.57 -13.43
N GLU A 356 -14.16 5.64 -14.36
CA GLU A 356 -13.78 4.50 -15.20
C GLU A 356 -13.31 3.30 -14.35
N TYR A 357 -12.59 3.56 -13.26
CA TYR A 357 -12.16 2.52 -12.32
C TYR A 357 -13.34 1.87 -11.57
N ILE A 358 -14.28 2.66 -11.05
CA ILE A 358 -15.45 2.14 -10.31
C ILE A 358 -16.40 1.40 -11.26
N GLU A 359 -16.66 1.94 -12.45
CA GLU A 359 -17.46 1.27 -13.49
C GLU A 359 -16.86 -0.08 -13.88
N ARG A 360 -15.54 -0.18 -13.97
CA ARG A 360 -14.85 -1.46 -14.20
C ARG A 360 -15.06 -2.45 -13.06
N ASN A 361 -15.08 -2.00 -11.80
CA ASN A 361 -15.41 -2.86 -10.65
C ASN A 361 -16.87 -3.31 -10.67
N ILE A 362 -17.80 -2.40 -10.95
CA ILE A 362 -19.23 -2.70 -11.12
C ILE A 362 -19.43 -3.75 -12.21
N ALA A 363 -18.79 -3.58 -13.38
CA ALA A 363 -18.86 -4.53 -14.47
C ALA A 363 -18.31 -5.91 -14.07
N HIS A 364 -17.19 -5.96 -13.34
CA HIS A 364 -16.62 -7.21 -12.86
C HIS A 364 -17.55 -7.94 -11.87
N ARG A 365 -18.15 -7.23 -10.91
CA ARG A 365 -19.15 -7.78 -9.96
C ARG A 365 -20.39 -8.34 -10.65
N LYS A 366 -20.79 -7.73 -11.76
CA LYS A 366 -21.90 -8.21 -12.62
C LYS A 366 -21.51 -9.40 -13.50
N GLY A 367 -20.30 -9.95 -13.36
CA GLY A 367 -19.86 -11.12 -14.11
C GLY A 367 -19.35 -10.81 -15.53
N ASN A 368 -19.13 -9.55 -15.90
CA ASN A 368 -18.68 -9.15 -17.24
C ASN A 368 -17.17 -9.41 -17.47
N THR A 369 -16.70 -10.62 -17.15
CA THR A 369 -15.34 -11.08 -17.50
C THR A 369 -15.45 -12.11 -18.61
N SER A 370 -14.78 -11.86 -19.74
CA SER A 370 -14.80 -12.81 -20.87
C SER A 370 -14.26 -14.17 -20.46
N ALA A 371 -14.76 -15.23 -21.10
CA ALA A 371 -14.26 -16.60 -20.87
C ALA A 371 -12.75 -16.70 -21.15
N ASP A 372 -12.25 -15.99 -22.17
CA ASP A 372 -10.82 -15.93 -22.47
C ASP A 372 -10.02 -15.24 -21.37
N GLY A 373 -10.61 -14.26 -20.68
CA GLY A 373 -10.00 -13.55 -19.56
C GLY A 373 -9.91 -14.35 -18.27
N GLN A 374 -10.58 -15.50 -18.17
CA GLN A 374 -10.53 -16.41 -17.02
C GLN A 374 -9.20 -17.18 -17.00
N ARG A 375 -8.07 -16.49 -16.89
CA ARG A 375 -6.71 -17.07 -16.85
C ARG A 375 -5.76 -16.19 -16.05
N VAL A 376 -4.55 -16.70 -15.82
CA VAL A 376 -3.43 -15.95 -15.25
C VAL A 376 -2.47 -15.52 -16.36
N ALA A 377 -1.92 -14.31 -16.27
CA ALA A 377 -0.74 -13.91 -17.03
C ALA A 377 0.40 -13.57 -16.06
N THR A 378 1.63 -13.96 -16.38
CA THR A 378 2.82 -13.60 -15.60
C THR A 378 3.90 -13.02 -16.48
N MET A 379 4.62 -12.04 -15.98
CA MET A 379 5.83 -11.52 -16.62
C MET A 379 6.98 -11.47 -15.60
N TRP A 380 8.20 -11.65 -16.08
CA TRP A 380 9.37 -11.53 -15.24
C TRP A 380 10.62 -11.08 -16.00
N THR A 381 11.51 -10.36 -15.30
CA THR A 381 12.83 -9.95 -15.80
C THR A 381 13.92 -10.95 -15.38
N ASP A 382 14.93 -10.49 -14.67
CA ASP A 382 15.92 -11.23 -13.91
C ASP A 382 15.43 -11.64 -12.50
N LEU A 383 14.44 -10.94 -11.95
CA LEU A 383 13.64 -11.42 -10.82
C LEU A 383 12.60 -12.44 -11.29
N GLN A 384 12.26 -13.43 -10.46
CA GLN A 384 11.30 -14.50 -10.81
C GLN A 384 10.16 -14.67 -9.80
N THR A 385 9.93 -13.66 -8.97
CA THR A 385 8.97 -13.71 -7.86
C THR A 385 8.00 -12.53 -7.96
N PRO A 386 6.69 -12.74 -8.14
CA PRO A 386 5.98 -14.03 -8.20
C PRO A 386 6.28 -14.82 -9.48
N SER A 387 6.45 -16.15 -9.36
CA SER A 387 6.68 -17.06 -10.49
C SER A 387 5.37 -17.69 -10.98
N LYS A 388 5.40 -18.35 -12.15
CA LYS A 388 4.31 -19.23 -12.59
C LYS A 388 3.87 -20.24 -11.52
N ARG A 389 4.81 -20.77 -10.71
CA ARG A 389 4.51 -21.74 -9.64
C ARG A 389 3.65 -21.14 -8.54
N TYR A 390 3.84 -19.86 -8.22
CA TYR A 390 3.05 -19.16 -7.20
C TYR A 390 1.56 -19.17 -7.54
N PHE A 391 1.21 -19.04 -8.82
CA PHE A 391 -0.16 -19.04 -9.30
C PHE A 391 -0.72 -20.42 -9.69
N SER A 392 0.07 -21.48 -9.58
CA SER A 392 -0.27 -22.79 -10.16
C SER A 392 -1.61 -23.36 -9.67
N LYS A 393 -1.93 -23.20 -8.38
CA LYS A 393 -3.20 -23.69 -7.82
C LYS A 393 -4.40 -22.89 -8.30
N VAL A 394 -4.39 -21.57 -8.13
CA VAL A 394 -5.46 -20.68 -8.63
C VAL A 394 -5.64 -20.84 -10.14
N SER A 395 -4.55 -21.04 -10.88
CA SER A 395 -4.63 -21.26 -12.33
C SER A 395 -5.31 -22.56 -12.73
N GLY A 396 -5.38 -23.56 -11.85
CA GLY A 396 -6.08 -24.81 -12.10
C GLY A 396 -7.61 -24.66 -12.08
N GLU A 397 -8.11 -23.64 -11.38
CA GLU A 397 -9.52 -23.23 -11.38
C GLU A 397 -9.83 -22.28 -12.54
N LEU A 398 -8.78 -21.78 -13.22
CA LEU A 398 -8.84 -20.91 -14.38
C LEU A 398 -8.38 -21.66 -15.65
N GLY A 399 -8.44 -20.99 -16.79
CA GLY A 399 -8.04 -21.49 -18.12
C GLY A 399 -6.52 -21.60 -18.34
N GLY A 400 -5.70 -21.60 -17.27
CA GLY A 400 -4.25 -21.77 -17.33
C GLY A 400 -3.43 -20.48 -17.11
N ILE A 401 -2.13 -20.56 -17.46
CA ILE A 401 -1.16 -19.47 -17.27
C ILE A 401 -0.43 -19.16 -18.57
N GLU A 402 -0.48 -17.89 -18.98
CA GLU A 402 0.37 -17.31 -20.02
C GLU A 402 1.57 -16.59 -19.40
N SER A 403 2.76 -16.71 -20.00
CA SER A 403 4.02 -16.32 -19.36
C SER A 403 4.96 -15.59 -20.32
N PHE A 404 5.48 -14.45 -19.88
CA PHE A 404 6.40 -13.58 -20.61
C PHE A 404 7.75 -13.53 -19.87
N ALA A 405 8.70 -14.32 -20.35
CA ALA A 405 10.00 -14.51 -19.71
C ALA A 405 11.02 -13.49 -20.21
N LYS A 406 11.84 -12.94 -19.31
CA LYS A 406 12.84 -11.89 -19.65
C LYS A 406 12.20 -10.75 -20.44
N ALA A 407 11.03 -10.30 -19.96
CA ALA A 407 10.17 -9.39 -20.70
C ALA A 407 10.85 -8.04 -20.97
N ASP A 408 10.83 -7.63 -22.23
CA ASP A 408 11.15 -6.27 -22.67
C ASP A 408 9.88 -5.39 -22.76
N ALA A 409 9.99 -4.18 -23.34
CA ALA A 409 8.85 -3.27 -23.48
C ALA A 409 7.74 -3.80 -24.41
N VAL A 410 8.07 -4.55 -25.46
CA VAL A 410 7.08 -5.13 -26.37
C VAL A 410 6.39 -6.31 -25.69
N ASP A 411 7.14 -7.16 -24.99
CA ASP A 411 6.57 -8.24 -24.19
C ASP A 411 5.65 -7.71 -23.08
N PHE A 412 6.01 -6.60 -22.44
CA PHE A 412 5.15 -5.94 -21.47
C PHE A 412 3.83 -5.49 -22.11
N VAL A 413 3.86 -4.87 -23.29
CA VAL A 413 2.62 -4.45 -23.98
C VAL A 413 1.76 -5.67 -24.34
N LYS A 414 2.37 -6.77 -24.81
CA LYS A 414 1.65 -8.03 -25.08
C LYS A 414 1.05 -8.63 -23.81
N PHE A 415 1.80 -8.64 -22.72
CA PHE A 415 1.32 -9.04 -21.39
C PHE A 415 0.12 -8.20 -20.95
N MET A 416 0.17 -6.87 -21.14
CA MET A 416 -0.95 -5.99 -20.79
C MET A 416 -2.18 -6.25 -21.67
N LYS A 417 -2.00 -6.50 -22.97
CA LYS A 417 -3.07 -6.82 -23.92
C LYS A 417 -3.67 -8.21 -23.74
N THR A 418 -2.94 -9.13 -23.10
CA THR A 418 -3.40 -10.50 -22.85
C THR A 418 -4.65 -10.48 -21.96
N PRO A 419 -5.78 -11.07 -22.38
CA PRO A 419 -6.94 -11.24 -21.52
C PRO A 419 -6.60 -12.14 -20.33
N ALA A 420 -6.53 -11.59 -19.13
CA ALA A 420 -6.24 -12.35 -17.91
C ALA A 420 -6.70 -11.59 -16.67
N ILE A 421 -7.56 -12.23 -15.88
CA ILE A 421 -8.15 -11.69 -14.65
C ILE A 421 -7.11 -11.56 -13.53
N LEU A 422 -6.01 -12.30 -13.59
CA LEU A 422 -4.93 -12.22 -12.60
C LEU A 422 -3.57 -12.06 -13.30
N LYS A 423 -2.84 -11.01 -12.92
CA LYS A 423 -1.57 -10.61 -13.54
C LYS A 423 -0.44 -10.52 -12.51
N GLY A 424 0.61 -11.30 -12.70
CA GLY A 424 1.81 -11.29 -11.87
C GLY A 424 2.97 -10.54 -12.52
N ILE A 425 3.54 -9.55 -11.83
CA ILE A 425 4.69 -8.76 -12.31
C ILE A 425 5.88 -8.99 -11.40
N SER A 426 6.99 -9.49 -11.96
CA SER A 426 8.28 -9.58 -11.28
C SER A 426 9.35 -8.75 -11.98
N ALA A 427 9.75 -7.64 -11.36
CA ALA A 427 10.73 -6.71 -11.89
C ALA A 427 11.40 -5.93 -10.76
N HIS A 428 12.64 -5.49 -10.95
CA HIS A 428 13.24 -4.50 -10.06
C HIS A 428 12.44 -3.20 -10.16
N SER A 429 12.13 -2.57 -9.03
CA SER A 429 11.25 -1.40 -9.03
C SER A 429 11.73 -0.36 -8.04
N ASN A 430 11.23 0.84 -8.26
CA ASN A 430 11.23 1.97 -7.34
C ASN A 430 9.82 2.62 -7.44
N PRO A 431 9.52 3.68 -6.66
CA PRO A 431 8.23 4.36 -6.72
C PRO A 431 7.72 4.75 -8.13
N GLY A 432 8.65 5.09 -9.03
CA GLY A 432 8.34 5.69 -10.33
C GLY A 432 8.30 4.71 -11.51
N CYS A 433 8.79 3.48 -11.36
CA CYS A 433 8.85 2.52 -12.45
C CYS A 433 9.26 1.11 -12.02
N SER A 434 9.03 0.15 -12.92
CA SER A 434 9.60 -1.20 -12.86
C SER A 434 10.51 -1.44 -14.06
N GLU A 435 11.71 -1.99 -13.85
CA GLU A 435 12.68 -2.25 -14.90
C GLU A 435 12.24 -3.39 -15.83
N LEU A 436 12.63 -3.30 -17.10
CA LEU A 436 12.40 -4.30 -18.15
C LEU A 436 13.73 -4.70 -18.77
N MET A 437 13.72 -5.83 -19.47
CA MET A 437 14.87 -6.25 -20.27
C MET A 437 15.07 -5.33 -21.47
N LYS A 438 16.32 -5.24 -21.92
CA LYS A 438 16.71 -4.45 -23.10
C LYS A 438 16.58 -5.29 -24.36
N GLY A 439 16.39 -4.64 -25.51
CA GLY A 439 16.62 -5.24 -26.82
C GLY A 439 15.40 -5.33 -27.75
N TYR A 440 14.27 -4.73 -27.40
CA TYR A 440 13.10 -4.69 -28.27
C TYR A 440 13.27 -3.79 -29.51
N ASP A 441 12.51 -4.07 -30.57
CA ASP A 441 12.39 -3.20 -31.73
C ASP A 441 11.42 -2.04 -31.45
N GLN A 442 11.88 -0.81 -31.66
CA GLN A 442 11.08 0.40 -31.47
C GLN A 442 9.88 0.48 -32.42
N LYS A 443 9.98 -0.08 -33.63
CA LYS A 443 8.87 -0.12 -34.60
C LYS A 443 7.75 -1.02 -34.10
N ASP A 444 8.11 -2.18 -33.57
CA ASP A 444 7.14 -3.11 -32.97
C ASP A 444 6.44 -2.45 -31.79
N LEU A 445 7.20 -1.75 -30.92
CA LEU A 445 6.58 -1.03 -29.80
C LEU A 445 5.60 0.04 -30.28
N VAL A 446 5.96 0.84 -31.29
CA VAL A 446 5.04 1.86 -31.86
C VAL A 446 3.79 1.20 -32.45
N GLN A 447 3.93 0.08 -33.14
CA GLN A 447 2.79 -0.65 -33.71
C GLN A 447 1.86 -1.18 -32.61
N GLU A 448 2.42 -1.77 -31.57
CA GLU A 448 1.65 -2.37 -30.47
C GLU A 448 0.95 -1.31 -29.60
N THR A 449 1.56 -0.13 -29.41
CA THR A 449 1.01 0.95 -28.58
C THR A 449 0.17 1.96 -29.36
N GLY A 450 0.31 2.04 -30.69
CA GLY A 450 -0.24 3.11 -31.52
C GLY A 450 0.62 4.38 -31.57
N GLY A 451 1.80 4.41 -30.94
CA GLY A 451 2.72 5.56 -30.97
C GLY A 451 2.24 6.75 -30.11
N ASN A 452 2.69 7.97 -30.46
CA ASN A 452 2.38 9.22 -29.75
C ASN A 452 2.62 9.13 -28.22
N PHE A 453 3.84 8.76 -27.85
CA PHE A 453 4.18 8.51 -26.46
C PHE A 453 4.09 9.76 -25.59
N TRP A 454 3.57 9.59 -24.37
CA TRP A 454 3.47 10.63 -23.33
C TRP A 454 4.81 10.89 -22.62
N PHE A 455 5.87 11.03 -23.41
CA PHE A 455 7.21 11.39 -22.96
C PHE A 455 7.94 12.08 -24.11
N TRP A 456 8.63 13.17 -23.83
CA TRP A 456 9.36 13.94 -24.85
C TRP A 456 10.87 13.82 -24.67
N ARG A 457 11.59 13.59 -25.76
CA ARG A 457 13.07 13.62 -25.78
C ARG A 457 13.55 14.81 -26.58
N ALA A 458 14.54 15.53 -26.06
CA ALA A 458 15.23 16.56 -26.84
C ALA A 458 16.00 15.92 -28.01
N ILE A 459 15.65 16.28 -29.24
CA ILE A 459 16.28 15.88 -30.50
C ILE A 459 16.44 17.13 -31.36
N GLY A 460 17.69 17.53 -31.62
CA GLY A 460 17.96 18.80 -32.32
C GLY A 460 17.42 20.00 -31.55
N ASP A 461 16.59 20.79 -32.23
CA ASP A 461 15.90 21.99 -31.76
C ASP A 461 14.45 21.72 -31.31
N GLN A 462 14.06 20.46 -31.12
CA GLN A 462 12.73 20.07 -30.67
C GLN A 462 12.75 19.09 -29.49
N TYR A 463 11.67 19.08 -28.74
CA TYR A 463 11.24 17.99 -27.87
C TYR A 463 10.29 17.09 -28.66
N VAL A 464 10.66 15.84 -28.90
CA VAL A 464 9.89 14.90 -29.75
C VAL A 464 9.27 13.80 -28.89
N PRO A 465 7.95 13.54 -29.01
CA PRO A 465 7.30 12.40 -28.37
C PRO A 465 7.99 11.08 -28.73
N THR A 466 8.50 10.37 -27.74
CA THR A 466 9.18 9.10 -27.95
C THR A 466 9.30 8.31 -26.65
N TYR A 467 9.35 6.99 -26.79
CA TYR A 467 9.73 6.11 -25.69
C TYR A 467 11.21 5.74 -25.73
N ASN A 468 11.95 6.12 -26.78
CA ASN A 468 13.38 5.84 -26.90
C ASN A 468 14.23 6.87 -26.11
N HIS A 469 14.13 6.83 -24.78
CA HIS A 469 14.95 7.62 -23.87
C HIS A 469 15.37 6.76 -22.65
N PRO A 470 16.63 6.84 -22.16
CA PRO A 470 17.10 5.98 -21.06
C PRO A 470 16.25 6.01 -19.79
N SER A 471 15.56 7.12 -19.52
CA SER A 471 14.67 7.26 -18.36
C SER A 471 13.37 6.46 -18.45
N VAL A 472 12.97 5.99 -19.64
CA VAL A 472 11.68 5.29 -19.84
C VAL A 472 11.77 4.03 -20.69
N ARG A 473 12.71 3.95 -21.65
CA ARG A 473 12.68 2.95 -22.74
C ARG A 473 12.70 1.49 -22.26
N ASP A 474 13.30 1.21 -21.12
CA ASP A 474 13.46 -0.14 -20.57
C ASP A 474 12.70 -0.27 -19.23
N ARG A 475 11.52 0.38 -19.12
CA ARG A 475 10.81 0.52 -17.85
C ARG A 475 9.29 0.54 -17.99
N ILE A 476 8.57 -0.29 -17.24
CA ILE A 476 7.16 -0.03 -16.99
C ILE A 476 7.05 1.34 -16.31
N HIS A 477 6.46 2.30 -17.02
CA HIS A 477 6.47 3.71 -16.67
C HIS A 477 5.13 4.34 -17.04
N PHE A 478 4.74 5.39 -16.32
CA PHE A 478 3.52 6.16 -16.59
C PHE A 478 3.32 6.47 -18.07
N SER A 479 4.35 6.95 -18.76
CA SER A 479 4.25 7.32 -20.16
C SER A 479 3.82 6.16 -21.08
N LEU A 480 4.26 4.92 -20.81
CA LEU A 480 3.83 3.75 -21.60
C LEU A 480 2.38 3.39 -21.29
N LEU A 481 2.02 3.35 -20.00
CA LEU A 481 0.68 3.01 -19.54
C LEU A 481 -0.37 4.05 -20.01
N ARG A 482 -0.07 5.34 -19.85
CA ARG A 482 -0.92 6.44 -20.37
C ARG A 482 -1.08 6.34 -21.89
N THR A 483 -0.01 6.02 -22.63
CA THR A 483 -0.09 5.82 -24.09
C THR A 483 -1.04 4.67 -24.46
N LEU A 484 -0.98 3.55 -23.76
CA LEU A 484 -1.87 2.41 -24.00
C LEU A 484 -3.34 2.75 -23.71
N TRP A 485 -3.60 3.47 -22.61
CA TRP A 485 -4.94 3.91 -22.23
C TRP A 485 -5.50 4.92 -23.24
N GLU A 486 -4.74 5.98 -23.56
CA GLU A 486 -5.14 7.01 -24.53
C GLU A 486 -5.42 6.44 -25.92
N ASN A 487 -4.69 5.41 -26.33
CA ASN A 487 -4.86 4.77 -27.63
C ASN A 487 -5.79 3.55 -27.58
N GLU A 488 -6.51 3.36 -26.47
CA GLU A 488 -7.51 2.31 -26.25
C GLU A 488 -7.00 0.88 -26.52
N LYS A 489 -5.70 0.64 -26.32
CA LYS A 489 -5.04 -0.62 -26.68
C LYS A 489 -5.40 -1.79 -25.76
N LEU A 490 -6.05 -1.52 -24.64
CA LEU A 490 -6.38 -2.52 -23.61
C LEU A 490 -7.86 -2.91 -23.58
N GLN A 491 -8.70 -2.45 -24.51
CA GLN A 491 -10.14 -2.76 -24.53
C GLN A 491 -10.43 -4.28 -24.50
N GLN A 492 -9.60 -5.08 -25.16
CA GLN A 492 -9.76 -6.54 -25.21
C GLN A 492 -9.13 -7.29 -24.03
N ALA A 493 -8.27 -6.64 -23.24
CA ALA A 493 -7.56 -7.28 -22.13
C ALA A 493 -8.48 -7.61 -20.94
N GLY A 494 -9.64 -6.95 -20.86
CA GLY A 494 -10.53 -7.04 -19.70
C GLY A 494 -9.91 -6.46 -18.42
N PRO A 495 -10.62 -6.58 -17.29
CA PRO A 495 -10.13 -6.16 -15.98
C PRO A 495 -9.12 -7.16 -15.40
N ALA A 496 -8.20 -6.69 -14.55
CA ALA A 496 -7.18 -7.55 -13.93
C ALA A 496 -6.87 -7.19 -12.47
N PHE A 497 -6.70 -8.21 -11.64
CA PHE A 497 -6.00 -8.14 -10.37
C PHE A 497 -4.49 -8.21 -10.59
N TYR A 498 -3.71 -7.46 -9.81
CA TYR A 498 -2.25 -7.42 -9.91
C TYR A 498 -1.57 -7.92 -8.64
N VAL A 499 -0.55 -8.76 -8.82
CA VAL A 499 0.45 -9.06 -7.78
C VAL A 499 1.79 -8.54 -8.26
N HIS A 500 2.28 -7.48 -7.61
CA HIS A 500 3.50 -6.80 -8.02
C HIS A 500 4.67 -7.10 -7.05
N GLY A 501 5.58 -7.97 -7.47
CA GLY A 501 6.72 -8.42 -6.66
C GLY A 501 7.95 -7.51 -6.66
N GLY A 502 7.89 -6.37 -7.36
CA GLY A 502 8.96 -5.37 -7.38
C GLY A 502 9.09 -4.56 -6.10
N CYS A 503 10.31 -4.10 -5.81
CA CYS A 503 10.62 -3.30 -4.62
C CYS A 503 9.99 -1.90 -4.70
N GLU A 504 9.44 -1.41 -3.59
CA GLU A 504 8.90 -0.04 -3.50
C GLU A 504 7.84 0.30 -4.57
N ALA A 505 7.22 -0.70 -5.18
CA ALA A 505 6.32 -0.51 -6.31
C ALA A 505 5.05 0.29 -5.92
N ILE A 506 4.64 0.16 -4.66
CA ILE A 506 3.50 0.89 -4.09
C ILE A 506 3.93 2.07 -3.20
N SER A 507 5.22 2.36 -3.12
CA SER A 507 5.73 3.45 -2.27
C SER A 507 5.47 4.80 -2.94
N PRO A 508 4.81 5.75 -2.28
CA PRO A 508 4.70 7.10 -2.82
C PRO A 508 6.05 7.80 -2.83
N TYR A 509 6.32 8.54 -3.90
CA TYR A 509 7.51 9.36 -3.98
C TYR A 509 7.49 10.45 -2.90
N ARG A 510 8.62 10.66 -2.21
CA ARG A 510 8.81 11.68 -1.15
C ARG A 510 7.94 11.54 0.10
N ALA A 511 7.26 10.41 0.31
CA ALA A 511 6.47 10.16 1.51
C ALA A 511 7.23 10.44 2.81
N SER A 512 8.54 10.16 2.86
CA SER A 512 9.36 10.38 4.06
C SER A 512 9.72 11.84 4.37
N SER A 513 9.19 12.81 3.62
CA SER A 513 9.67 14.21 3.68
C SER A 513 8.61 15.24 3.31
N GLN A 514 7.41 14.82 2.95
CA GLN A 514 6.34 15.69 2.47
C GLN A 514 5.01 15.10 2.97
N PRO A 515 4.07 15.93 3.44
CA PRO A 515 2.71 15.46 3.73
C PRO A 515 1.97 15.06 2.45
N PHE A 516 1.00 14.15 2.57
CA PHE A 516 0.29 13.50 1.46
C PHE A 516 -0.37 14.49 0.47
N ASN A 517 -0.83 15.63 0.97
CA ASN A 517 -1.47 16.71 0.21
C ASN A 517 -0.47 17.55 -0.61
N SER A 518 0.83 17.49 -0.32
CA SER A 518 1.85 18.28 -1.00
C SER A 518 1.86 18.02 -2.51
N PRO A 519 2.02 19.06 -3.36
CA PRO A 519 2.24 18.88 -4.80
C PRO A 519 3.50 18.05 -5.12
N LYS A 520 4.43 17.93 -4.15
CA LYS A 520 5.66 17.14 -4.25
C LYS A 520 5.51 15.72 -3.72
N TYR A 521 4.42 15.40 -3.03
CA TYR A 521 4.12 14.05 -2.57
C TYR A 521 3.55 13.23 -3.72
N GLY A 522 4.05 12.01 -3.86
CA GLY A 522 3.76 11.18 -5.01
C GLY A 522 4.19 11.85 -6.32
N GLY A 523 3.54 11.46 -7.40
CA GLY A 523 3.73 12.04 -8.72
C GLY A 523 3.12 11.13 -9.80
N HIS A 524 2.93 11.67 -11.00
CA HIS A 524 2.30 10.90 -12.09
C HIS A 524 3.07 9.65 -12.49
N ASN A 525 4.36 9.54 -12.12
CA ASN A 525 5.16 8.36 -12.37
C ASN A 525 4.85 7.19 -11.42
N GLN A 526 3.97 7.33 -10.42
CA GLN A 526 3.65 6.24 -9.49
C GLN A 526 3.16 5.00 -10.24
N ILE A 527 3.94 3.93 -10.16
CA ILE A 527 3.74 2.77 -11.03
C ILE A 527 2.51 1.97 -10.64
N ALA A 528 2.26 1.78 -9.36
CA ALA A 528 1.11 1.00 -8.88
C ALA A 528 -0.22 1.70 -9.20
N GLU A 529 -0.33 3.01 -8.99
CA GLU A 529 -1.52 3.79 -9.37
C GLU A 529 -1.68 3.85 -10.90
N SER A 530 -0.58 3.99 -11.66
CA SER A 530 -0.64 3.94 -13.12
C SER A 530 -1.14 2.59 -13.63
N LEU A 531 -0.73 1.47 -13.02
CA LEU A 531 -1.25 0.14 -13.34
C LEU A 531 -2.73 0.01 -12.98
N LEU A 532 -3.13 0.55 -11.83
CA LEU A 532 -4.52 0.51 -11.37
C LEU A 532 -5.44 1.26 -12.35
N PHE A 533 -5.13 2.51 -12.69
CA PHE A 533 -6.01 3.36 -13.48
C PHE A 533 -5.85 3.15 -14.99
N TYR A 534 -4.62 3.17 -15.52
CA TYR A 534 -4.37 3.05 -16.97
C TYR A 534 -4.21 1.61 -17.45
N GLY A 535 -3.98 0.66 -16.54
CA GLY A 535 -3.72 -0.74 -16.84
C GLY A 535 -4.91 -1.68 -16.65
N ASN A 536 -6.15 -1.19 -16.64
CA ASN A 536 -7.35 -1.99 -16.36
C ASN A 536 -7.36 -2.71 -14.99
N GLY A 537 -6.75 -2.12 -13.96
CA GLY A 537 -6.68 -2.73 -12.64
C GLY A 537 -8.00 -2.73 -11.86
N LEU A 538 -8.26 -3.84 -11.17
CA LEU A 538 -9.31 -4.01 -10.16
C LEU A 538 -8.75 -3.75 -8.75
N ALA A 539 -7.66 -4.44 -8.42
CA ALA A 539 -6.88 -4.21 -7.22
C ALA A 539 -5.44 -4.69 -7.45
N LEU A 540 -4.51 -4.15 -6.68
CA LEU A 540 -3.10 -4.51 -6.73
C LEU A 540 -2.57 -4.71 -5.31
N ILE A 541 -1.93 -5.86 -5.08
CA ILE A 541 -1.11 -6.10 -3.90
C ILE A 541 0.36 -5.95 -4.30
N GLY A 542 1.10 -5.14 -3.55
CA GLY A 542 2.48 -4.80 -3.89
C GLY A 542 3.31 -4.46 -2.66
N ARG A 543 4.63 -4.38 -2.87
CA ARG A 543 5.62 -4.19 -1.80
C ARG A 543 6.14 -2.76 -1.72
N ALA A 544 6.22 -2.21 -0.52
CA ALA A 544 6.72 -0.86 -0.20
C ALA A 544 8.18 -0.83 0.30
N LYS A 545 8.89 -1.96 0.25
CA LYS A 545 10.31 -2.14 0.64
C LYS A 545 11.10 -2.99 -0.36
N VAL A 546 12.42 -2.94 -0.26
CA VAL A 546 13.36 -3.91 -0.81
C VAL A 546 13.44 -5.15 0.10
N TYR A 547 12.71 -6.23 -0.22
CA TYR A 547 12.82 -7.52 0.45
C TYR A 547 12.41 -8.67 -0.49
N PHE A 548 13.04 -9.84 -0.46
CA PHE A 548 12.77 -10.91 -1.44
C PHE A 548 11.71 -11.90 -0.95
N ASP A 549 10.46 -11.44 -0.80
CA ASP A 549 9.31 -12.26 -0.40
C ASP A 549 8.10 -12.06 -1.34
N ILE A 550 7.06 -12.86 -1.13
CA ILE A 550 5.70 -12.77 -1.73
C ILE A 550 4.68 -13.25 -0.69
N PRO A 551 3.42 -12.76 -0.73
CA PRO A 551 2.38 -13.18 0.20
C PRO A 551 2.12 -14.69 0.18
N ARG A 552 2.49 -15.40 1.26
CA ARG A 552 2.18 -16.83 1.38
C ARG A 552 0.68 -17.04 1.66
N GLY A 553 0.15 -18.18 1.21
CA GLY A 553 -1.25 -18.54 1.40
C GLY A 553 -2.24 -17.90 0.42
N PHE A 554 -1.72 -17.15 -0.58
CA PHE A 554 -2.50 -16.51 -1.64
C PHE A 554 -3.57 -17.41 -2.27
N ASP A 555 -3.18 -18.64 -2.61
CA ASP A 555 -4.01 -19.67 -3.23
C ASP A 555 -5.14 -20.18 -2.35
N ASN A 556 -4.95 -20.19 -1.03
CA ASN A 556 -5.98 -20.63 -0.08
C ASN A 556 -6.94 -19.50 0.28
N ALA A 557 -6.59 -18.26 -0.05
CA ALA A 557 -7.37 -17.07 0.26
C ALA A 557 -8.18 -16.58 -0.95
N PHE A 558 -7.55 -16.57 -2.13
CA PHE A 558 -8.09 -16.01 -3.36
C PHE A 558 -8.26 -17.12 -4.40
N GLY A 559 -9.49 -17.35 -4.83
CA GLY A 559 -9.87 -18.47 -5.71
C GLY A 559 -10.97 -19.35 -5.14
N VAL A 560 -11.14 -19.36 -3.81
CA VAL A 560 -12.23 -20.07 -3.14
C VAL A 560 -13.55 -19.31 -3.21
N ASP A 561 -14.69 -20.01 -3.18
CA ASP A 561 -16.06 -19.47 -3.41
C ASP A 561 -16.43 -18.23 -2.57
N ARG A 562 -15.81 -18.05 -1.40
CA ARG A 562 -16.06 -16.92 -0.48
C ARG A 562 -14.87 -15.98 -0.30
N GLY A 563 -13.76 -16.25 -0.98
CA GLY A 563 -12.54 -15.46 -0.89
C GLY A 563 -12.64 -14.14 -1.64
N ASN A 564 -12.10 -13.09 -1.05
CA ASN A 564 -11.93 -11.77 -1.67
C ASN A 564 -10.44 -11.38 -1.71
N PHE A 565 -10.12 -10.31 -2.43
CA PHE A 565 -8.73 -9.87 -2.62
C PHE A 565 -8.05 -9.46 -1.31
N GLY A 566 -8.79 -8.90 -0.34
CA GLY A 566 -8.30 -8.58 1.00
C GLY A 566 -7.89 -9.81 1.81
N ASP A 567 -8.55 -10.94 1.60
CA ASP A 567 -8.24 -12.19 2.31
C ASP A 567 -6.81 -12.68 2.02
N ILE A 568 -6.21 -12.29 0.89
CA ILE A 568 -4.80 -12.56 0.57
C ILE A 568 -3.89 -12.02 1.67
N LEU A 569 -4.07 -10.74 2.02
CA LEU A 569 -3.21 -10.08 2.97
C LEU A 569 -3.48 -10.62 4.37
N LYS A 570 -4.75 -10.79 4.76
CA LYS A 570 -5.12 -11.40 6.04
C LYS A 570 -4.49 -12.78 6.23
N THR A 571 -4.64 -13.65 5.23
CA THR A 571 -4.05 -15.00 5.25
C THR A 571 -2.53 -14.95 5.28
N TYR A 572 -1.91 -13.95 4.62
CA TYR A 572 -0.47 -13.77 4.70
C TYR A 572 -0.03 -13.48 6.14
N PHE A 573 -0.70 -12.54 6.84
CA PHE A 573 -0.42 -12.28 8.25
C PHE A 573 -0.61 -13.53 9.12
N ASP A 574 -1.69 -14.28 8.93
CA ASP A 574 -1.96 -15.50 9.71
C ASP A 574 -0.89 -16.59 9.49
N VAL A 575 -0.48 -16.82 8.24
CA VAL A 575 0.57 -17.80 7.90
C VAL A 575 1.90 -17.40 8.51
N GLU A 576 2.24 -16.12 8.48
CA GLU A 576 3.51 -15.59 8.98
C GLU A 576 3.55 -15.55 10.50
N ALA A 577 2.43 -15.24 11.17
CA ALA A 577 2.31 -15.25 12.61
C ALA A 577 2.42 -16.67 13.20
N ASN A 578 2.03 -17.70 12.44
CA ASN A 578 2.11 -19.10 12.85
C ASN A 578 3.43 -19.79 12.47
N ASP A 579 4.37 -19.10 11.83
CA ASP A 579 5.66 -19.67 11.43
C ASP A 579 6.76 -19.39 12.46
N ALA A 580 6.93 -20.32 13.41
CA ALA A 580 7.95 -20.24 14.45
C ALA A 580 9.38 -20.02 13.93
N LYS A 581 9.69 -20.40 12.68
CA LYS A 581 11.03 -20.19 12.10
C LYS A 581 11.33 -18.71 11.88
N LEU A 582 10.30 -17.90 11.69
CA LEU A 582 10.46 -16.46 11.45
C LEU A 582 10.76 -15.70 12.72
N ALA A 583 10.30 -16.17 13.88
CA ALA A 583 10.60 -15.55 15.17
C ALA A 583 12.10 -15.40 15.42
N HIS A 584 12.90 -16.30 14.85
CA HIS A 584 14.38 -16.29 14.90
C HIS A 584 15.02 -15.59 13.69
N SER A 585 14.25 -15.27 12.66
CA SER A 585 14.71 -14.58 11.46
C SER A 585 14.40 -13.09 11.54
N VAL A 586 15.25 -12.34 12.26
CA VAL A 586 15.04 -10.91 12.54
C VAL A 586 14.72 -10.08 11.28
N PRO A 587 15.41 -10.25 10.12
CA PRO A 587 15.08 -9.48 8.92
C PRO A 587 13.74 -9.85 8.29
N SER A 588 13.26 -11.08 8.50
CA SER A 588 12.11 -11.64 7.77
C SER A 588 10.80 -11.56 8.54
N ARG A 589 10.82 -11.47 9.88
CA ARG A 589 9.59 -11.65 10.67
C ARG A 589 8.47 -10.66 10.35
N ASN A 590 8.78 -9.37 10.23
CA ASN A 590 7.79 -8.31 9.95
C ASN A 590 7.63 -8.07 8.44
N ARG A 591 7.98 -9.04 7.58
CA ARG A 591 7.93 -8.84 6.13
C ARG A 591 6.52 -8.58 5.60
N THR A 592 5.49 -9.01 6.33
CA THR A 592 4.09 -8.71 6.04
C THR A 592 3.81 -7.21 6.05
N TYR A 593 4.48 -6.44 6.89
CA TYR A 593 4.27 -4.98 7.02
C TYR A 593 4.74 -4.20 5.78
N PHE A 594 5.43 -4.87 4.85
CA PHE A 594 5.89 -4.26 3.61
C PHE A 594 4.84 -4.34 2.51
N TRP A 595 3.72 -5.02 2.73
CA TRP A 595 2.70 -5.28 1.72
C TRP A 595 1.40 -4.54 2.05
N SER A 596 0.86 -3.87 1.04
CA SER A 596 -0.46 -3.23 1.09
C SER A 596 -1.24 -3.52 -0.18
N ILE A 597 -2.55 -3.29 -0.11
CA ILE A 597 -3.48 -3.35 -1.23
C ILE A 597 -3.85 -1.93 -1.65
N ILE A 598 -3.77 -1.66 -2.95
CA ILE A 598 -4.45 -0.52 -3.59
C ILE A 598 -5.58 -1.03 -4.47
N GLY A 599 -6.61 -0.22 -4.64
CA GLY A 599 -7.85 -0.65 -5.29
C GLY A 599 -8.84 -1.26 -4.30
N ASP A 600 -9.83 -1.99 -4.81
CA ASP A 600 -10.96 -2.49 -4.04
C ASP A 600 -10.67 -3.90 -3.53
N TRP A 601 -10.39 -4.02 -2.23
CA TRP A 601 -10.03 -5.28 -1.60
C TRP A 601 -11.21 -6.25 -1.49
N THR A 602 -12.46 -5.77 -1.64
CA THR A 602 -13.65 -6.57 -1.38
C THR A 602 -14.06 -7.45 -2.56
N LEU A 603 -13.40 -7.30 -3.70
CA LEU A 603 -13.70 -8.04 -4.91
C LEU A 603 -13.27 -9.51 -4.79
N LYS A 604 -14.12 -10.39 -5.33
CA LYS A 604 -13.83 -11.82 -5.50
C LYS A 604 -13.06 -12.03 -6.80
N LEU A 605 -12.39 -13.18 -6.92
CA LEU A 605 -11.73 -13.55 -8.18
C LEU A 605 -12.76 -13.70 -9.31
N ASN A 606 -13.92 -14.27 -9.01
CA ASN A 606 -14.97 -14.59 -9.97
C ASN A 606 -16.37 -14.34 -9.40
N TYR A 607 -17.22 -13.75 -10.24
CA TYR A 607 -18.64 -13.48 -9.99
C TYR A 607 -19.51 -14.27 -10.98
N ARG A 608 -19.31 -15.58 -11.06
CA ARG A 608 -20.19 -16.43 -11.88
C ARG A 608 -21.56 -16.52 -11.22
N GLU A 609 -22.63 -16.48 -12.02
CA GLU A 609 -23.93 -16.93 -11.52
C GLU A 609 -23.81 -18.42 -11.12
N PRO A 610 -24.43 -18.85 -10.01
CA PRO A 610 -24.50 -20.26 -9.69
C PRO A 610 -25.09 -21.01 -10.89
N GLU A 611 -24.43 -22.07 -11.36
CA GLU A 611 -25.04 -22.99 -12.31
C GLU A 611 -26.30 -23.57 -11.64
N ASN A 612 -27.48 -23.26 -12.20
CA ASN A 612 -28.77 -23.81 -11.76
C ASN A 612 -28.91 -25.28 -12.14
#